data_AF-A0A401UUC4-F1
#
_entry.id   AF-A0A401UUC4-F1
#
_cell.length_a   1.000
_cell.length_b   1.000
_cell.length_c   1.000
_cell.angle_alpha   90.00
_cell.angle_beta   90.00
_cell.angle_gamma   90.00
#
_symmetry.space_group_name_H-M   'P 1'
#
loop_
_entity.id
_entity.type
_entity.pdbx_description
1 polymer ?
#
loop_
_entity_poly.entity_id
_entity_poly.type
_entity_poly.pdbx_seq_one_letter_code
_entity_poly.pdbx_strand_id
1 'polypeptide(L)'
;MNKLMEAIVEMNTKGSLQTQGIRLADEEYCYKKLINEYNDRIDEIDEDNDEELFENLWFMKEKYKVRLENIKQEMCYLNKRIIETFGVIEEYLEFDLFIETFGLNEHEVDSDESFYDNLLMSSEKIGHVCRTGLIYNEKIVHRMLD
;
A
#
# COMPACT_ATOMS: atom_id res chain seq x y z
N MET A 1 0.70 17.74 23.55
CA MET A 1 0.09 16.40 23.52
C MET A 1 1.24 15.40 23.34
N ASN A 2 1.19 14.23 23.98
CA ASN A 2 2.33 13.31 24.06
C ASN A 2 2.50 12.57 22.72
N LYS A 3 3.68 12.64 22.08
CA LYS A 3 3.97 12.03 20.76
C LYS A 3 3.64 10.53 20.71
N LEU A 4 3.93 9.80 21.79
CA LEU A 4 3.57 8.39 21.92
C LEU A 4 2.04 8.18 21.89
N MET A 5 1.30 9.05 22.58
CA MET A 5 -0.16 8.97 22.61
C MET A 5 -0.77 9.32 21.25
N GLU A 6 -0.16 10.24 20.50
CA GLU A 6 -0.54 10.53 19.11
C GLU A 6 -0.31 9.32 18.20
N ALA A 7 0.85 8.67 18.28
CA ALA A 7 1.18 7.46 17.52
C ALA A 7 0.24 6.28 17.84
N ILE A 8 -0.01 6.02 19.13
CA ILE A 8 -0.93 4.97 19.58
C ILE A 8 -2.37 5.23 19.09
N VAL A 9 -2.83 6.49 19.15
CA VAL A 9 -4.16 6.86 18.65
C VAL A 9 -4.24 6.72 17.13
N GLU A 10 -3.21 7.15 16.40
CA GLU A 10 -3.15 7.03 14.94
C GLU A 10 -3.24 5.56 14.47
N MET A 11 -2.59 4.64 15.21
CA MET A 11 -2.63 3.20 14.94
C MET A 11 -3.94 2.52 15.37
N ASN A 12 -4.45 2.81 16.57
CA ASN A 12 -5.59 2.11 17.16
C ASN A 12 -6.95 2.66 16.74
N THR A 13 -6.99 3.85 16.14
CA THR A 13 -8.22 4.33 15.51
C THR A 13 -8.46 3.54 14.23
N LYS A 14 -9.43 2.59 14.30
CA LYS A 14 -10.12 2.05 13.12
C LYS A 14 -10.59 3.22 12.26
N GLY A 15 -9.82 3.62 11.26
CA GLY A 15 -10.15 4.81 10.46
C GLY A 15 -8.99 5.57 9.83
N SER A 16 -7.78 5.56 10.39
CA SER A 16 -6.71 6.42 9.86
C SER A 16 -5.81 5.66 8.88
N LEU A 17 -4.79 4.93 9.33
CA LEU A 17 -3.83 4.26 8.46
C LEU A 17 -4.39 2.98 7.84
N GLN A 18 -5.06 2.15 8.64
CA GLN A 18 -5.63 0.88 8.18
C GLN A 18 -6.75 1.09 7.14
N THR A 19 -7.65 2.05 7.38
CA THR A 19 -8.75 2.36 6.44
C THR A 19 -8.24 3.01 5.17
N GLN A 20 -7.21 3.87 5.25
CA GLN A 20 -6.54 4.41 4.07
C GLN A 20 -5.86 3.30 3.27
N GLY A 21 -5.18 2.36 3.94
CA GLY A 21 -4.53 1.21 3.28
C GLY A 21 -5.53 0.32 2.54
N ILE A 22 -6.64 -0.05 3.19
CA ILE A 22 -7.70 -0.85 2.56
C ILE A 22 -8.30 -0.11 1.36
N ARG A 23 -8.67 1.17 1.53
CA ARG A 23 -9.25 1.97 0.45
C ARG A 23 -8.31 2.05 -0.76
N LEU A 24 -7.03 2.34 -0.54
CA LEU A 24 -6.05 2.46 -1.62
C LEU A 24 -5.83 1.13 -2.33
N ALA A 25 -5.81 0.01 -1.60
CA ALA A 25 -5.69 -1.33 -2.18
C ALA A 25 -6.90 -1.69 -3.07
N ASP A 26 -8.11 -1.39 -2.60
CA ASP A 26 -9.35 -1.62 -3.37
C ASP A 26 -9.39 -0.74 -4.63
N GLU A 27 -9.05 0.56 -4.50
CA GLU A 27 -9.00 1.50 -5.62
C GLU A 27 -7.95 1.08 -6.66
N GLU A 28 -6.76 0.66 -6.21
CA GLU A 28 -5.74 0.11 -7.09
C GLU A 28 -6.26 -1.10 -7.89
N TYR A 29 -6.82 -2.09 -7.19
CA TYR A 29 -7.31 -3.31 -7.82
C TYR A 29 -8.36 -2.99 -8.89
N CYS A 30 -9.27 -2.07 -8.57
CA CYS A 30 -10.29 -1.61 -9.50
C CYS A 30 -9.69 -0.95 -10.75
N TYR A 31 -8.71 -0.05 -10.59
CA TYR A 31 -8.10 0.62 -11.74
C TYR A 31 -7.28 -0.32 -12.62
N LYS A 32 -6.53 -1.26 -12.05
CA LYS A 32 -5.84 -2.30 -12.84
C LYS A 32 -6.82 -3.13 -13.66
N LYS A 33 -7.92 -3.55 -13.03
CA LYS A 33 -8.96 -4.32 -13.70
C LYS A 33 -9.56 -3.53 -14.87
N LEU A 34 -9.93 -2.27 -14.65
CA LEU A 34 -10.46 -1.40 -15.69
C LEU A 34 -9.47 -1.20 -16.84
N ILE A 35 -8.19 -0.93 -16.54
CA ILE A 35 -7.15 -0.78 -17.58
C ILE A 35 -7.05 -2.03 -18.46
N ASN A 36 -7.10 -3.23 -17.86
CA ASN A 36 -7.09 -4.47 -18.61
C ASN A 36 -8.36 -4.62 -19.46
N GLU A 37 -9.55 -4.36 -18.90
CA GLU A 37 -10.81 -4.38 -19.66
C GLU A 37 -10.78 -3.41 -20.86
N TYR A 38 -10.14 -2.24 -20.74
CA TYR A 38 -9.96 -1.32 -21.87
C TYR A 38 -8.92 -1.82 -22.87
N ASN A 39 -7.83 -2.46 -22.44
CA ASN A 39 -6.86 -3.07 -23.36
C ASN A 39 -7.54 -4.14 -24.22
N ASP A 40 -8.27 -5.06 -23.58
CA ASP A 40 -8.96 -6.14 -24.28
C ASP A 40 -9.93 -5.59 -25.34
N ARG A 41 -10.68 -4.52 -25.00
CA ARG A 41 -11.59 -3.86 -25.95
C ARG A 41 -10.89 -3.13 -27.07
N ILE A 42 -9.77 -2.48 -26.79
CA ILE A 42 -8.98 -1.78 -27.80
C ILE A 42 -8.40 -2.79 -28.81
N ASP A 43 -7.93 -3.93 -28.31
CA ASP A 43 -7.36 -5.01 -29.15
C ASP A 43 -8.41 -5.66 -30.07
N GLU A 44 -9.71 -5.55 -29.73
CA GLU A 44 -10.83 -6.06 -30.51
C GLU A 44 -11.35 -5.08 -31.58
N ILE A 45 -10.90 -3.82 -31.55
CA ILE A 45 -11.40 -2.76 -32.44
C ILE A 45 -10.53 -2.65 -33.69
N ASP A 46 -11.19 -2.46 -34.83
CA ASP A 46 -10.56 -2.04 -36.07
C ASP A 46 -10.45 -0.50 -36.07
N GLU A 47 -9.28 0.01 -35.69
CA GLU A 47 -9.00 1.45 -35.53
C GLU A 47 -9.35 2.26 -36.78
N ASP A 48 -9.16 1.69 -37.98
CA ASP A 48 -9.45 2.36 -39.25
C ASP A 48 -10.96 2.51 -39.51
N ASN A 49 -11.79 1.66 -38.91
CA ASN A 49 -13.25 1.66 -39.08
C ASN A 49 -13.99 2.36 -37.93
N ASP A 50 -13.42 2.36 -36.73
CA ASP A 50 -14.05 2.84 -35.49
C ASP A 50 -13.14 3.82 -34.71
N GLU A 51 -12.49 4.75 -35.41
CA GLU A 51 -11.52 5.74 -34.88
C GLU A 51 -12.04 6.47 -33.62
N GLU A 52 -13.28 6.99 -33.64
CA GLU A 52 -13.86 7.70 -32.49
C GLU A 52 -14.02 6.79 -31.26
N LEU A 53 -14.40 5.53 -31.46
CA LEU A 53 -14.53 4.57 -30.36
C LEU A 53 -13.15 4.21 -29.80
N PHE A 54 -12.18 4.00 -30.68
CA PHE A 54 -10.79 3.75 -30.30
C PHE A 54 -10.23 4.90 -29.44
N GLU A 55 -10.33 6.15 -29.92
CA GLU A 55 -9.85 7.32 -29.20
C GLU A 55 -10.50 7.45 -27.81
N ASN A 56 -11.81 7.23 -27.72
CA ASN A 56 -12.54 7.31 -26.46
C ASN A 56 -12.08 6.24 -25.45
N LEU A 57 -11.91 5.00 -25.88
CA LEU A 57 -11.45 3.91 -25.02
C LEU A 57 -10.00 4.12 -24.59
N TRP A 58 -9.14 4.56 -25.52
CA TRP A 58 -7.76 4.91 -25.23
C TRP A 58 -7.68 6.03 -24.19
N PHE A 59 -8.45 7.10 -24.35
CA PHE A 59 -8.48 8.21 -23.40
C PHE A 59 -8.92 7.76 -22.00
N MET A 60 -9.93 6.91 -21.91
CA MET A 60 -10.41 6.37 -20.63
C MET A 60 -9.35 5.48 -19.96
N LYS A 61 -8.67 4.63 -20.72
CA LYS A 61 -7.52 3.85 -20.24
C LYS A 61 -6.41 4.74 -19.67
N GLU A 62 -6.00 5.78 -20.40
CA GLU A 62 -4.95 6.70 -19.93
C GLU A 62 -5.37 7.46 -18.67
N LYS A 63 -6.63 7.87 -18.58
CA LYS A 63 -7.17 8.46 -17.35
C LYS A 63 -7.04 7.52 -16.15
N TYR A 64 -7.31 6.22 -16.31
CA TYR A 64 -7.14 5.25 -15.22
C TYR A 64 -5.68 4.96 -14.90
N LYS A 65 -4.76 5.03 -15.87
CA LYS A 65 -3.31 4.96 -15.60
C LYS A 65 -2.85 6.13 -14.72
N VAL A 66 -3.30 7.35 -15.02
CA VAL A 66 -2.99 8.53 -14.18
C VAL A 66 -3.54 8.34 -12.76
N ARG A 67 -4.78 7.84 -12.62
CA ARG A 67 -5.36 7.53 -11.30
C ARG A 67 -4.56 6.48 -10.55
N LEU A 68 -4.16 5.40 -11.23
CA LEU A 68 -3.32 4.35 -10.66
C LEU A 68 -1.98 4.90 -10.18
N GLU A 69 -1.38 5.84 -10.91
CA GLU A 69 -0.13 6.49 -10.48
C GLU A 69 -0.31 7.34 -9.22
N ASN A 70 -1.40 8.10 -9.13
CA ASN A 70 -1.72 8.84 -7.92
C ASN A 70 -1.94 7.92 -6.71
N ILE A 71 -2.61 6.78 -6.89
CA ILE A 71 -2.80 5.78 -5.83
C ILE A 71 -1.45 5.26 -5.31
N LYS A 72 -0.49 5.00 -6.20
CA LYS A 72 0.86 4.60 -5.78
C LYS A 72 1.55 5.69 -4.95
N GLN A 73 1.43 6.95 -5.35
CA GLN A 73 1.99 8.07 -4.58
C GLN A 73 1.33 8.18 -3.19
N GLU A 74 0.00 8.03 -3.10
CA GLU A 74 -0.73 8.00 -1.83
C GLU A 74 -0.30 6.82 -0.95
N MET A 75 -0.08 5.64 -1.53
CA MET A 75 0.47 4.48 -0.82
C MET A 75 1.89 4.74 -0.29
N CYS A 76 2.77 5.35 -1.09
CA CYS A 76 4.12 5.72 -0.65
C CYS A 76 4.08 6.70 0.53
N TYR A 77 3.20 7.70 0.48
CA TYR A 77 3.01 8.64 1.58
C TYR A 77 2.47 7.94 2.84
N LEU A 78 1.51 7.03 2.69
CA LEU A 78 0.98 6.24 3.79
C LEU A 78 2.06 5.37 4.44
N ASN A 79 2.92 4.74 3.64
CA ASN A 79 4.03 3.93 4.13
C ASN A 79 5.04 4.76 4.93
N LYS A 80 5.41 5.94 4.43
CA LYS A 80 6.31 6.85 5.16
C LYS A 80 5.75 7.17 6.55
N ARG A 81 4.45 7.49 6.62
CA ARG A 81 3.76 7.75 7.89
C ARG A 81 3.77 6.54 8.81
N ILE A 82 3.48 5.34 8.29
CA ILE A 82 3.53 4.10 9.08
C ILE A 82 4.92 3.90 9.71
N ILE A 83 5.99 4.06 8.94
CA ILE A 83 7.38 3.94 9.43
C ILE A 83 7.67 4.98 10.52
N GLU A 84 7.31 6.25 10.28
CA GLU A 84 7.49 7.33 11.26
C GLU A 84 6.70 7.06 12.57
N THR A 85 5.47 6.55 12.46
CA THR A 85 4.64 6.17 13.61
C THR A 85 5.26 5.01 14.38
N PHE A 86 5.77 3.97 13.69
CA PHE A 86 6.46 2.85 14.34
C PHE A 86 7.76 3.25 15.02
N GLY A 87 8.56 4.12 14.40
CA GLY A 87 9.80 4.63 15.01
C GLY A 87 9.53 5.35 16.33
N VAL A 88 8.43 6.12 16.43
CA VAL A 88 8.01 6.74 17.70
C VAL A 88 7.60 5.69 18.72
N ILE A 89 6.93 4.60 18.33
CA ILE A 89 6.49 3.56 19.26
C ILE A 89 7.66 2.74 19.77
N GLU A 90 8.60 2.39 18.90
CA GLU A 90 9.80 1.62 19.20
C GLU A 90 10.67 2.29 20.29
N GLU A 91 10.70 3.63 20.34
CA GLU A 91 11.38 4.37 21.40
C GLU A 91 10.81 4.14 22.82
N TYR A 92 9.56 3.68 22.95
CA TYR A 92 8.85 3.62 24.24
C TYR A 92 8.21 2.28 24.57
N LEU A 93 8.10 1.36 23.61
CA LEU A 93 7.41 0.08 23.77
C LEU A 93 8.43 -1.05 23.88
N GLU A 94 8.28 -1.91 24.89
CA GLU A 94 9.09 -3.11 25.03
C GLU A 94 8.72 -4.14 23.94
N PHE A 95 9.71 -4.95 23.52
CA PHE A 95 9.56 -5.91 22.43
C PHE A 95 8.46 -6.96 22.71
N ASP A 96 8.36 -7.45 23.93
CA ASP A 96 7.32 -8.43 24.31
C ASP A 96 5.91 -7.84 24.17
N LEU A 97 5.74 -6.57 24.56
CA LEU A 97 4.48 -5.84 24.42
C LEU A 97 4.17 -5.54 22.94
N PHE A 98 5.20 -5.34 22.10
CA PHE A 98 5.06 -5.24 20.65
C PHE A 98 4.52 -6.54 20.05
N ILE A 99 5.12 -7.69 20.38
CA ILE A 99 4.66 -9.01 19.91
C ILE A 99 3.19 -9.23 20.29
N GLU A 100 2.84 -8.99 21.55
CA GLU A 100 1.45 -9.14 22.04
C GLU A 100 0.49 -8.19 21.31
N THR A 101 0.84 -6.90 21.20
CA THR A 101 -0.02 -5.86 20.60
C THR A 101 -0.33 -6.16 19.14
N PHE A 102 0.64 -6.67 18.39
CA PHE A 102 0.51 -6.96 16.96
C PHE A 102 0.17 -8.42 16.66
N GLY A 103 -0.04 -9.25 17.68
CA GLY A 103 -0.37 -10.66 17.52
C GLY A 103 0.67 -11.43 16.72
N LEU A 104 1.95 -11.09 16.91
CA LEU A 104 3.06 -11.72 16.20
C LEU A 104 3.43 -13.05 16.86
N ASN A 105 3.96 -13.96 16.05
CA ASN A 105 4.57 -15.18 16.57
C ASN A 105 5.99 -14.85 17.05
N GLU A 106 6.24 -15.02 18.35
CA GLU A 106 7.55 -14.78 18.98
C GLU A 106 8.70 -15.56 18.32
N HIS A 107 8.39 -16.67 17.66
CA HIS A 107 9.39 -17.47 16.92
C HIS A 107 9.66 -16.99 15.49
N GLU A 108 8.86 -16.06 14.97
CA GLU A 108 9.01 -15.47 13.62
C GLU A 108 9.58 -14.06 13.65
N VAL A 109 9.85 -13.52 14.84
CA VAL A 109 10.39 -12.17 15.04
C VAL A 109 11.84 -12.22 15.52
N ASP A 110 12.64 -11.25 15.10
CA ASP A 110 14.02 -11.04 15.47
C ASP A 110 14.13 -9.76 16.31
N SER A 111 14.53 -9.89 17.58
CA SER A 111 14.67 -8.75 18.50
C SER A 111 15.82 -7.81 18.14
N ASP A 112 16.75 -8.25 17.29
CA ASP A 112 17.85 -7.42 16.80
C ASP A 112 17.45 -6.58 15.57
N GLU A 113 16.27 -6.85 14.98
CA GLU A 113 15.69 -6.10 13.86
C GLU A 113 14.67 -5.05 14.33
N SER A 114 14.43 -4.03 13.50
CA SER A 114 13.44 -2.99 13.83
C SER A 114 12.02 -3.54 13.95
N PHE A 115 11.13 -2.85 14.68
CA PHE A 115 9.73 -3.27 14.78
C PHE A 115 9.05 -3.31 13.40
N TYR A 116 9.48 -2.41 12.53
CA TYR A 116 9.02 -2.35 11.15
C TYR A 116 9.45 -3.58 10.32
N ASP A 117 10.71 -4.00 10.43
CA ASP A 117 11.22 -5.16 9.68
C ASP A 117 10.59 -6.47 10.18
N ASN A 118 10.34 -6.58 11.48
CA ASN A 118 9.59 -7.69 12.07
C ASN A 118 8.15 -7.80 11.54
N LEU A 119 7.45 -6.68 11.37
CA LEU A 119 6.11 -6.66 10.78
C LEU A 119 6.12 -7.03 9.29
N LEU A 120 7.15 -6.61 8.56
CA LEU A 120 7.35 -6.98 7.16
C LEU A 120 7.49 -8.48 6.99
N MET A 121 8.27 -9.13 7.86
CA MET A 121 8.55 -10.56 7.79
C MET A 121 7.40 -11.43 8.33
N SER A 122 6.42 -10.84 9.03
CA SER A 122 5.27 -11.53 9.64
C SER A 122 4.29 -12.11 8.62
N SER A 123 3.99 -13.40 8.72
CA SER A 123 3.04 -14.12 7.84
C SER A 123 1.56 -13.81 8.14
N GLU A 124 1.29 -13.09 9.23
CA GLU A 124 -0.05 -12.76 9.72
C GLU A 124 -0.74 -11.66 8.91
N LYS A 125 -2.06 -11.50 9.13
CA LYS A 125 -2.89 -10.50 8.42
C LYS A 125 -2.35 -9.06 8.55
N ILE A 126 -1.71 -8.73 9.67
CA ILE A 126 -1.07 -7.42 9.90
C ILE A 126 0.18 -7.27 9.01
N GLY A 127 1.03 -8.30 8.95
CA GLY A 127 2.16 -8.35 8.02
C GLY A 127 1.71 -8.30 6.56
N HIS A 128 0.56 -8.87 6.20
CA HIS A 128 0.00 -8.74 4.85
C HIS A 128 -0.43 -7.31 4.50
N VAL A 129 -1.03 -6.56 5.42
CA VAL A 129 -1.41 -5.14 5.21
C VAL A 129 -0.16 -4.27 5.07
N CYS A 130 0.85 -4.46 5.93
CA CYS A 130 2.14 -3.77 5.83
C CYS A 130 2.88 -4.16 4.52
N ARG A 131 2.99 -5.45 4.20
CA ARG A 131 3.58 -5.94 2.94
C ARG A 131 2.85 -5.43 1.70
N THR A 132 1.54 -5.26 1.70
CA THR A 132 0.82 -4.80 0.50
C THR A 132 1.17 -3.34 0.19
N GLY A 133 1.34 -2.49 1.21
CA GLY A 133 1.94 -1.16 1.04
C GLY A 133 3.41 -1.24 0.60
N LEU A 134 4.17 -2.21 1.11
CA LEU A 134 5.64 -2.23 0.99
C LEU A 134 6.20 -2.99 -0.24
N ILE A 135 5.53 -4.04 -0.73
CA ILE A 135 5.81 -4.69 -2.02
C ILE A 135 5.65 -3.69 -3.16
N TYR A 136 4.79 -2.69 -2.99
CA TYR A 136 4.66 -1.58 -3.92
C TYR A 136 5.87 -0.64 -3.89
N ASN A 137 6.46 -0.40 -2.72
CA ASN A 137 7.71 0.35 -2.58
C ASN A 137 8.89 -0.38 -3.23
N GLU A 138 9.08 -1.68 -3.01
CA GLU A 138 10.17 -2.45 -3.67
C GLU A 138 10.07 -2.41 -5.19
N LYS A 139 8.86 -2.54 -5.75
CA LYS A 139 8.62 -2.45 -7.20
C LYS A 139 8.78 -1.04 -7.77
N ILE A 140 8.71 0.00 -6.94
CA ILE A 140 8.94 1.40 -7.33
C ILE A 140 10.43 1.73 -7.23
N VAL A 141 11.11 1.31 -6.16
CA VAL A 141 12.57 1.45 -6.01
C VAL A 141 13.31 0.76 -7.14
N HIS A 142 12.87 -0.45 -7.54
CA HIS A 142 13.44 -1.12 -8.71
C HIS A 142 13.19 -0.39 -10.04
N ARG A 143 12.08 0.34 -10.18
CA ARG A 143 11.79 1.15 -11.38
C ARG A 143 12.48 2.52 -11.39
N MET A 144 13.06 2.96 -10.27
CA MET A 144 13.84 4.21 -10.19
C MET A 144 15.33 3.98 -10.41
N LEU A 145 15.78 2.72 -10.37
CA LEU A 145 17.16 2.31 -10.60
C LEU A 145 17.39 1.77 -12.03
N ASP A 146 16.31 1.62 -12.82
CA ASP A 146 16.30 1.40 -14.27
C ASP A 146 15.94 2.71 -15.00
#